data_AF-A0A8K0CT02-F1
#
_entry.id   AF-A0A8K0CT02-F1
#
_cell.length_a   1.000
_cell.length_b   1.000
_cell.length_c   1.000
_cell.angle_alpha   90.00
_cell.angle_beta   90.00
_cell.angle_gamma   90.00
#
_symmetry.space_group_name_H-M   'P 1'
#
loop_
_entity.id
_entity.type
_entity.pdbx_description
1 polymer ?
#
loop_
_entity_poly.entity_id
_entity_poly.type
_entity_poly.pdbx_seq_one_letter_code
_entity_poly.pdbx_strand_id
1 'polypeptide(L)'
;RQHPAKLKILEPKKAEKRKCEDTPSTSSKIQKTSNTLTNWCSGKVLVTQTALNKAVQNFVIQTVQPLQVVDNKSFIDLVMLERDSALSVMCSKTLRSNLVQDAERMRNNICSTLEQIDFVATTADCCSKGK
;
A
#
# COMPACT_ATOMS: atom_id res chain seq x y z
N ARG A 1 -30.65 25.61 19.40
CA ARG A 1 -29.33 25.65 20.07
C ARG A 1 -29.50 24.97 21.43
N GLN A 2 -28.99 23.75 21.62
CA GLN A 2 -29.03 23.11 22.93
C GLN A 2 -27.88 23.66 23.80
N HIS A 3 -28.20 23.99 25.04
CA HIS A 3 -27.29 24.57 26.04
C HIS A 3 -26.27 23.52 26.52
N PRO A 4 -24.99 23.86 26.77
CA PRO A 4 -23.92 22.93 27.13
C PRO A 4 -24.09 22.19 28.49
N ALA A 5 -25.22 22.39 29.18
CA ALA A 5 -25.51 21.76 30.47
C ALA A 5 -26.25 20.39 30.35
N LYS A 6 -26.47 19.88 29.13
CA LYS A 6 -27.17 18.59 28.90
C LYS A 6 -26.28 17.49 28.32
N LEU A 7 -24.97 17.54 28.55
CA LEU A 7 -24.12 16.37 28.34
C LEU A 7 -24.35 15.41 29.52
N LYS A 8 -24.92 14.23 29.24
CA LYS A 8 -24.98 13.14 30.22
C LYS A 8 -23.55 12.84 30.64
N ILE A 9 -23.28 13.02 31.93
CA ILE A 9 -22.01 12.67 32.58
C ILE A 9 -21.78 11.19 32.30
N LEU A 10 -20.80 10.88 31.45
CA LEU A 10 -20.27 9.53 31.33
C LEU A 10 -19.60 9.22 32.67
N GLU A 11 -20.12 8.23 33.39
CA GLU A 11 -19.53 7.84 34.67
C GLU A 11 -18.05 7.51 34.51
N PRO A 12 -17.17 7.98 35.42
CA PRO A 12 -15.78 7.59 35.39
C PRO A 12 -15.67 6.12 35.75
N LYS A 13 -15.54 5.25 34.75
CA LYS A 13 -15.06 3.88 34.99
C LYS A 13 -13.73 3.99 35.71
N LYS A 14 -13.66 3.41 36.92
CA LYS A 14 -12.46 3.28 37.75
C LYS A 14 -11.25 3.00 36.87
N ALA A 15 -10.16 3.74 37.10
CA ALA A 15 -8.87 3.47 36.50
C ALA A 15 -8.37 2.09 36.95
N GLU A 16 -8.70 1.07 36.16
CA GLU A 16 -8.21 -0.28 36.35
C GLU A 16 -6.79 -0.34 35.81
N LYS A 17 -5.85 -0.62 36.72
CA LYS A 17 -4.42 -0.74 36.40
C LYS A 17 -4.27 -1.82 35.34
N ARG A 18 -3.66 -1.48 34.20
CA ARG A 18 -3.33 -2.43 33.13
C ARG A 18 -2.39 -3.51 33.69
N LYS A 19 -2.97 -4.65 34.08
CA LYS A 19 -2.25 -5.91 34.31
C LYS A 19 -2.29 -6.65 32.97
N CYS A 20 -1.13 -6.84 32.35
CA CYS A 20 -1.01 -7.70 31.18
C CYS A 20 -1.23 -9.14 31.65
N GLU A 21 -2.34 -9.75 31.23
CA GLU A 21 -2.55 -11.19 31.31
C GLU A 21 -2.47 -11.76 29.89
N ASP A 22 -1.47 -12.61 29.69
CA ASP A 22 -1.27 -13.44 28.51
C ASP A 22 -2.36 -14.51 28.44
N THR A 23 -3.07 -14.63 27.33
CA THR A 23 -3.64 -15.91 26.82
C THR A 23 -4.04 -15.78 25.33
N PRO A 24 -4.07 -16.89 24.57
CA PRO A 24 -3.39 -16.99 23.29
C PRO A 24 -4.36 -16.81 22.11
N SER A 25 -3.99 -16.00 21.13
CA SER A 25 -4.69 -16.00 19.84
C SER A 25 -3.77 -15.62 18.69
N THR A 26 -3.57 -16.62 17.84
CA THR A 26 -3.17 -16.57 16.43
C THR A 26 -1.88 -15.83 16.13
N SER A 27 -0.82 -16.63 15.95
CA SER A 27 0.46 -16.27 15.33
C SER A 27 0.27 -15.43 14.07
N SER A 28 0.24 -14.11 14.24
CA SER A 28 0.59 -13.19 13.17
C SER A 28 2.11 -13.30 13.06
N LYS A 29 2.56 -14.12 12.11
CA LYS A 29 3.97 -14.14 11.70
C LYS A 29 4.32 -12.71 11.29
N ILE A 30 4.98 -11.99 12.19
CA ILE A 30 5.73 -10.79 11.87
C ILE A 30 6.73 -11.24 10.82
N GLN A 31 6.46 -10.90 9.55
CA GLN A 31 7.39 -11.15 8.47
C GLN A 31 8.58 -10.24 8.72
N LYS A 32 9.63 -10.79 9.34
CA LYS A 32 10.96 -10.19 9.33
C LYS A 32 11.37 -10.12 7.86
N THR A 33 11.29 -8.95 7.25
CA THR A 33 11.89 -8.69 5.94
C THR A 33 13.40 -8.69 6.16
N SER A 34 14.02 -9.86 6.21
CA SER A 34 15.46 -9.95 6.07
C SER A 34 15.80 -9.47 4.67
N ASN A 35 16.58 -8.40 4.56
CA ASN A 35 17.16 -7.91 3.30
C ASN A 35 18.25 -8.87 2.77
N THR A 36 17.99 -10.16 2.84
CA THR A 36 18.86 -11.18 2.25
C THR A 36 18.65 -11.09 0.74
N LEU A 37 19.72 -10.76 0.00
CA LEU A 37 19.78 -10.90 -1.45
C LEU A 37 19.55 -12.38 -1.80
N THR A 38 18.29 -12.78 -1.97
CA THR A 38 17.97 -14.07 -2.56
C THR A 38 18.27 -13.97 -4.04
N ASN A 39 19.22 -14.77 -4.52
CA ASN A 39 19.51 -14.86 -5.94
C ASN A 39 18.23 -15.26 -6.68
N TRP A 40 17.70 -14.36 -7.51
CA TRP A 40 16.52 -14.66 -8.35
C TRP A 40 16.81 -15.81 -9.33
N CYS A 41 18.10 -16.12 -9.57
CA CYS A 41 18.59 -17.23 -10.38
C CYS A 41 18.92 -18.51 -9.59
N SER A 42 18.65 -18.60 -8.27
CA SER A 42 18.77 -19.89 -7.57
C SER A 42 17.61 -20.78 -7.99
N GLY A 43 17.88 -21.57 -9.05
CA GLY A 43 16.92 -22.35 -9.83
C GLY A 43 15.78 -22.96 -9.02
N LYS A 44 14.55 -22.55 -9.38
CA LYS A 44 13.25 -23.26 -9.25
C LYS A 44 12.06 -22.32 -9.43
N VAL A 45 12.24 -21.01 -9.33
CA VAL A 45 11.13 -20.05 -9.50
C VAL A 45 11.12 -19.53 -10.93
N LEU A 46 10.26 -20.11 -11.77
CA LEU A 46 9.90 -19.53 -13.06
C LEU A 46 9.26 -18.16 -12.77
N VAL A 47 9.93 -17.09 -13.17
CA VAL A 47 9.34 -15.77 -12.99
C VAL A 47 8.28 -15.55 -14.07
N THR A 48 7.06 -15.25 -13.62
CA THR A 48 5.94 -14.94 -14.50
C THR A 48 5.92 -13.45 -14.86
N GLN A 49 5.28 -13.13 -15.98
CA GLN A 49 5.03 -11.74 -16.39
C GLN A 49 4.33 -10.92 -15.30
N THR A 50 3.38 -11.53 -14.58
CA THR A 50 2.67 -10.90 -13.47
C THR A 50 3.61 -10.54 -12.31
N ALA A 51 4.53 -11.42 -11.96
CA ALA A 51 5.51 -11.17 -10.90
C ALA A 51 6.49 -10.06 -11.30
N LEU A 52 6.97 -10.07 -12.55
CA LEU A 52 7.80 -8.99 -13.10
C LEU A 52 7.06 -7.65 -13.06
N ASN A 53 5.83 -7.62 -13.55
CA ASN A 53 5.00 -6.42 -13.59
C ASN A 53 4.83 -5.83 -12.19
N LYS A 54 4.51 -6.67 -11.20
CA LYS A 54 4.35 -6.24 -9.81
C LYS A 54 5.67 -5.71 -9.21
N ALA A 55 6.80 -6.35 -9.52
CA ALA A 55 8.10 -5.89 -9.06
C ALA A 55 8.47 -4.51 -9.62
N VAL A 56 8.26 -4.29 -10.93
CA VAL A 56 8.49 -3.00 -11.59
C VAL A 56 7.57 -1.92 -11.01
N GLN A 57 6.28 -2.21 -10.85
CA GLN A 57 5.34 -1.27 -10.26
C GLN A 57 5.72 -0.90 -8.82
N ASN A 58 6.07 -1.88 -7.99
CA ASN A 58 6.52 -1.65 -6.62
C ASN A 58 7.79 -0.81 -6.57
N PHE A 59 8.77 -1.09 -7.43
CA PHE A 59 9.98 -0.29 -7.53
C PHE A 59 9.64 1.19 -7.78
N VAL A 60 8.82 1.47 -8.79
CA VAL A 60 8.44 2.85 -9.15
C VAL A 60 7.72 3.56 -8.00
N ILE A 61 6.80 2.88 -7.31
CA ILE A 61 6.05 3.43 -6.17
C ILE A 61 6.99 3.69 -4.97
N GLN A 62 7.76 2.69 -4.57
CA GLN A 62 8.57 2.76 -3.35
C GLN A 62 9.74 3.74 -3.47
N THR A 63 10.27 3.91 -4.67
CA THR A 63 11.40 4.81 -4.95
C THR A 63 10.96 6.13 -5.58
N VAL A 64 9.64 6.37 -5.69
CA VAL A 64 9.01 7.60 -6.21
C VAL A 64 9.64 8.05 -7.55
N GLN A 65 9.74 7.11 -8.49
CA GLN A 65 10.38 7.36 -9.78
C GLN A 65 9.40 7.93 -10.81
N PRO A 66 9.88 8.71 -11.78
CA PRO A 66 9.09 9.05 -12.97
C PRO A 66 8.64 7.79 -13.70
N LEU A 67 7.39 7.76 -14.18
CA LEU A 67 6.85 6.58 -14.87
C LEU A 67 7.62 6.22 -16.14
N GLN A 68 8.29 7.20 -16.76
CA GLN A 68 9.09 7.05 -17.96
C GLN A 68 10.35 6.20 -17.74
N VAL A 69 10.74 5.94 -16.49
CA VAL A 69 11.92 5.12 -16.18
C VAL A 69 11.81 3.72 -16.80
N VAL A 70 10.60 3.17 -16.92
CA VAL A 70 10.39 1.81 -17.49
C VAL A 70 10.57 1.74 -19.00
N ASP A 71 10.52 2.90 -19.68
CA ASP A 71 10.79 3.00 -21.11
C ASP A 71 12.28 3.29 -21.39
N ASN A 72 13.08 3.57 -20.35
CA ASN A 72 14.50 3.83 -20.50
C ASN A 72 15.23 2.52 -20.86
N LYS A 73 16.04 2.54 -21.92
CA LYS A 73 16.72 1.34 -22.40
C LYS A 73 17.67 0.74 -21.36
N SER A 74 18.42 1.54 -20.60
CA SER A 74 19.31 1.04 -19.55
C SER A 74 18.54 0.37 -18.42
N PHE A 75 17.34 0.87 -18.10
CA PHE A 75 16.46 0.21 -17.14
C PHE A 75 15.94 -1.13 -17.67
N ILE A 76 15.50 -1.17 -18.94
CA ILE A 76 15.05 -2.41 -19.58
C ILE A 76 16.18 -3.44 -19.62
N ASP A 77 17.38 -3.04 -20.06
CA ASP A 77 18.57 -3.88 -20.13
C ASP A 77 18.93 -4.43 -18.74
N LEU A 78 18.81 -3.60 -17.68
CA LEU A 78 19.05 -4.02 -16.29
C LEU A 78 18.02 -5.05 -15.81
N VAL A 79 16.73 -4.81 -16.06
CA VAL A 79 15.64 -5.69 -15.60
C VAL A 79 15.59 -7.00 -16.37
N MET A 80 16.04 -6.98 -17.63
CA MET A 80 16.01 -8.11 -18.55
C MET A 80 17.35 -8.84 -18.67
N LEU A 81 18.38 -8.43 -17.90
CA LEU A 81 19.68 -9.07 -17.90
C LEU A 81 19.55 -10.58 -17.59
N GLU A 82 20.11 -11.41 -18.47
CA GLU A 82 20.11 -12.89 -18.38
C GLU A 82 18.74 -13.59 -18.40
N ARG A 83 17.68 -12.93 -18.90
CA ARG A 83 16.33 -13.48 -18.81
C ARG A 83 15.78 -14.06 -20.10
N ASP A 84 14.87 -15.01 -19.91
CA ASP A 84 14.12 -15.69 -20.96
C ASP A 84 13.38 -14.70 -21.87
N SER A 85 13.44 -14.89 -23.18
CA SER A 85 12.90 -13.96 -24.19
C SER A 85 11.38 -13.83 -24.18
N ALA A 86 10.69 -14.60 -23.34
CA ALA A 86 9.24 -14.62 -23.20
C ALA A 86 8.68 -13.51 -22.28
N LEU A 87 9.53 -12.81 -21.51
CA LEU A 87 9.11 -11.74 -20.62
C LEU A 87 9.37 -10.36 -21.24
N SER A 88 8.53 -9.39 -20.92
CA SER A 88 8.68 -8.00 -21.36
C SER A 88 8.49 -7.02 -20.21
N VAL A 89 9.23 -5.91 -20.21
CA VAL A 89 8.97 -4.81 -19.27
C VAL A 89 7.76 -4.03 -19.76
N MET A 90 6.80 -3.76 -18.88
CA MET A 90 5.62 -2.95 -19.24
C MET A 90 6.05 -1.53 -19.62
N CYS A 91 5.42 -0.97 -20.65
CA CYS A 91 5.65 0.43 -21.00
C CYS A 91 5.02 1.40 -19.99
N SER A 92 5.45 2.66 -19.99
CA SER A 92 4.93 3.69 -19.06
C SER A 92 3.41 3.89 -19.17
N LYS A 93 2.83 3.73 -20.36
CA LYS A 93 1.37 3.82 -20.58
C LYS A 93 0.63 2.70 -19.84
N THR A 94 1.13 1.47 -19.94
CA THR A 94 0.57 0.31 -19.24
C THR A 94 0.74 0.48 -17.73
N LEU A 95 1.91 0.91 -17.27
CA LEU A 95 2.16 1.20 -15.86
C LEU A 95 1.18 2.25 -15.33
N ARG A 96 1.00 3.36 -16.05
CA ARG A 96 0.03 4.41 -15.69
C ARG A 96 -1.39 3.85 -15.59
N SER A 97 -1.82 3.05 -16.55
CA SER A 97 -3.14 2.43 -16.52
C SER A 97 -3.33 1.53 -15.29
N ASN A 98 -2.34 0.70 -14.96
CA ASN A 98 -2.38 -0.17 -13.79
C ASN A 98 -2.48 0.64 -12.49
N LEU A 99 -1.68 1.71 -12.37
CA LEU A 99 -1.71 2.59 -11.20
C LEU A 99 -3.07 3.29 -11.04
N VAL A 100 -3.68 3.74 -12.13
CA VAL A 100 -5.03 4.31 -12.10
C VAL A 100 -6.04 3.26 -11.64
N GLN A 101 -6.03 2.06 -12.22
CA GLN A 101 -6.94 0.99 -11.83
C GLN A 101 -6.79 0.58 -10.36
N ASP A 102 -5.56 0.51 -9.86
CA ASP A 102 -5.29 0.20 -8.44
C ASP A 102 -5.78 1.33 -7.52
N ALA A 103 -5.59 2.59 -7.92
CA ALA A 103 -6.13 3.74 -7.18
C ALA A 103 -7.67 3.74 -7.16
N GLU A 104 -8.31 3.43 -8.28
CA GLU A 104 -9.77 3.31 -8.36
C GLU A 104 -10.29 2.17 -7.50
N ARG A 105 -9.61 1.00 -7.52
CA ARG A 105 -9.96 -0.13 -6.66
C ARG A 105 -9.84 0.24 -5.18
N MET A 106 -8.75 0.90 -4.79
CA MET A 106 -8.56 1.37 -3.43
C MET A 106 -9.66 2.35 -3.01
N ARG A 107 -9.98 3.34 -3.86
CA ARG A 107 -11.07 4.29 -3.62
C ARG A 107 -12.41 3.57 -3.43
N ASN A 108 -12.77 2.67 -4.33
CA ASN A 108 -14.04 1.95 -4.28
C ASN A 108 -14.13 1.07 -3.01
N ASN A 109 -13.04 0.42 -2.61
CA ASN A 109 -12.99 -0.35 -1.37
C ASN A 109 -13.23 0.54 -0.13
N ILE A 110 -12.59 1.72 -0.09
CA ILE A 110 -12.79 2.69 0.99
C ILE A 110 -14.23 3.18 1.00
N CYS A 111 -14.78 3.59 -0.14
CA CYS A 111 -16.18 4.03 -0.27
C CYS A 111 -17.15 2.96 0.23
N SER A 112 -17.00 1.72 -0.23
CA SER A 112 -17.84 0.60 0.21
C SER A 112 -17.74 0.34 1.72
N THR A 113 -16.56 0.54 2.31
CA THR A 113 -16.38 0.43 3.77
C THR A 113 -17.05 1.59 4.50
N LEU A 114 -16.92 2.81 4.01
CA LEU A 114 -17.50 4.01 4.62
C LEU A 114 -19.03 4.06 4.50
N GLU A 115 -19.62 3.49 3.44
CA GLU A 115 -21.07 3.38 3.26
C GLU A 115 -21.77 2.57 4.36
N GLN A 116 -21.04 1.67 5.03
CA GLN A 116 -21.58 0.82 6.09
C GLN A 116 -21.53 1.48 7.48
N ILE A 117 -21.01 2.71 7.58
CA ILE A 117 -20.77 3.40 8.85
C ILE A 117 -21.78 4.54 9.03
N ASP A 118 -22.43 4.61 10.20
CA ASP A 118 -23.47 5.60 10.49
C ASP A 118 -22.97 7.06 10.59
N PHE A 119 -21.70 7.23 10.98
CA PHE A 119 -21.11 8.54 11.22
C PHE A 119 -19.71 8.63 10.60
N VAL A 120 -19.51 9.63 9.74
CA VAL A 120 -18.22 9.97 9.16
C VAL A 120 -17.87 11.41 9.54
N ALA A 121 -16.74 11.60 10.21
CA ALA A 121 -16.19 12.93 10.48
C ALA A 121 -15.13 13.24 9.42
N THR A 122 -15.22 14.40 8.77
CA THR A 122 -14.26 14.86 7.76
C THR A 122 -13.60 16.15 8.26
N THR A 123 -12.28 16.23 8.17
CA THR A 123 -11.53 17.47 8.39
C THR A 123 -11.22 18.10 7.03
N ALA A 124 -11.41 19.41 6.92
CA ALA A 124 -11.02 20.16 5.74
C ALA A 124 -9.78 20.99 6.09
N ASP A 125 -8.65 20.68 5.46
CA ASP A 125 -7.43 21.48 5.57
C ASP A 125 -7.46 22.60 4.53
N CYS A 126 -7.76 23.81 4.98
CA CYS A 126 -7.86 24.99 4.13
C CYS A 126 -6.58 25.82 4.25
N CYS A 127 -5.62 25.60 3.36
CA CYS A 127 -4.47 26.48 3.20
C CYS A 127 -4.64 27.39 1.98
N SER A 128 -4.24 28.65 2.11
CA SER A 128 -4.08 29.54 0.96
C SER A 128 -2.69 29.31 0.34
N LYS A 129 -2.59 29.32 -0.98
CA LYS A 129 -1.28 29.31 -1.64
C LYS A 129 -0.60 30.64 -1.30
N GLY A 130 0.47 30.58 -0.50
CA GLY A 130 1.39 31.70 -0.33
C GLY A 130 1.88 32.13 -1.71
N LYS A 131 1.76 33.42 -2.01
CA LYS A 131 2.27 34.03 -3.24
C LYS A 131 3.79 33.93 -3.30
#